data_AF-A0A3D4X5R9-F1
#
_entry.id   AF-A0A3D4X5R9-F1
#
_cell.length_a   1.000
_cell.length_b   1.000
_cell.length_c   1.000
_cell.angle_alpha   90.00
_cell.angle_beta   90.00
_cell.angle_gamma   90.00
#
_symmetry.space_group_name_H-M   'P 1'
#
loop_
_entity.id
_entity.type
_entity.pdbx_description
1 polymer ?
#
loop_
_entity_poly.entity_id
_entity_poly.type
_entity_poly.pdbx_seq_one_letter_code
_entity_poly.pdbx_strand_id
1 'polypeptide(L)' 'FCSEIAMHVGLPEKDTKYPYQVNYSEAIKICRDHLRAHDGETALDVEGLIAQNTEAVRPGRTFARQARFKLPMSFTYRH' A
#
# COMPACT_ATOMS: atom_id res chain seq x y z
N PHE A 1 2.96 -9.33 10.22
CA PHE A 1 2.43 -10.00 9.02
C PHE A 1 2.39 -9.10 7.78
N CYS A 2 1.30 -8.40 7.39
CA CYS A 2 1.28 -7.71 6.09
C CYS A 2 2.32 -6.58 5.95
N SER A 3 2.55 -5.80 7.00
CA SER A 3 3.59 -4.75 7.01
C SER A 3 5.00 -5.33 6.91
N GLU A 4 5.21 -6.49 7.51
CA GLU A 4 6.48 -7.21 7.55
C GLU A 4 6.78 -7.82 6.17
N ILE A 5 5.81 -8.47 5.55
CA ILE A 5 5.90 -8.96 4.16
C ILE A 5 6.22 -7.80 3.22
N ALA A 6 5.49 -6.68 3.33
CA ALA A 6 5.75 -5.51 2.49
C ALA A 6 7.17 -4.92 2.69
N MET A 7 7.77 -5.04 3.88
CA MET A 7 9.16 -4.62 4.13
C MET A 7 10.18 -5.62 3.60
N HIS A 8 9.85 -6.92 3.60
CA HIS A 8 10.71 -7.99 3.09
C HIS A 8 10.77 -8.03 1.57
N VAL A 9 9.74 -7.55 0.88
CA VAL A 9 9.73 -7.45 -0.58
C VAL A 9 10.83 -6.50 -1.04
N GLY A 10 11.92 -7.08 -1.53
CA GLY A 10 13.07 -6.35 -2.05
C GLY A 10 12.67 -5.58 -3.30
N LEU A 11 12.59 -4.26 -3.20
CA LEU A 11 12.41 -3.40 -4.36
C LEU A 11 13.72 -3.34 -5.14
N PRO A 12 13.75 -3.70 -6.43
CA PRO A 12 14.96 -3.59 -7.21
C PRO A 12 15.35 -2.12 -7.31
N GLU A 13 16.56 -1.78 -6.85
CA GLU A 13 17.15 -0.46 -7.07
C GLU A 13 17.41 -0.29 -8.57
N LYS A 14 16.49 0.40 -9.25
CA LYS A 14 16.59 0.75 -10.66
C LYS A 14 16.98 2.21 -10.78
N ASP A 15 17.85 2.53 -11.74
CA ASP A 15 18.20 3.90 -12.10
C ASP A 15 16.98 4.60 -12.74
N THR A 16 16.12 5.13 -11.88
CA THR A 16 14.83 5.71 -12.23
C THR A 16 14.74 7.11 -11.65
N LYS A 17 13.92 7.95 -12.28
CA LYS A 17 13.79 9.38 -11.91
C LYS A 17 13.40 9.61 -10.45
N TYR A 18 12.70 8.67 -9.83
CA TYR A 18 12.17 8.81 -8.47
C TYR A 18 12.41 7.53 -7.67
N PRO A 19 12.59 7.63 -6.34
CA PRO A 19 12.54 6.46 -5.47
C PRO A 19 11.14 5.85 -5.49
N TYR A 20 11.07 4.53 -5.47
CA TYR A 20 9.81 3.78 -5.43
C TYR A 20 9.58 3.20 -4.03
N GLN A 21 8.31 3.12 -3.65
CA GLN A 21 7.87 2.44 -2.44
C GLN A 21 6.77 1.43 -2.78
N VAL A 22 6.57 0.45 -1.90
CA VAL A 22 5.47 -0.50 -2.03
C VAL A 22 4.13 0.22 -1.87
N ASN A 23 3.15 -0.12 -2.71
CA ASN A 23 1.77 0.29 -2.48
C ASN A 23 1.17 -0.50 -1.32
N TYR A 24 1.16 0.10 -0.13
CA TYR A 24 0.62 -0.55 1.07
C TYR A 24 -0.86 -0.94 0.93
N SER A 25 -1.67 -0.18 0.17
CA SER A 25 -3.09 -0.49 0.02
C SER A 25 -3.29 -1.78 -0.78
N GLU A 26 -2.57 -1.92 -1.89
CA GLU A 26 -2.59 -3.15 -2.69
C GLU A 26 -1.91 -4.31 -1.97
N ALA A 27 -0.79 -4.08 -1.28
CA ALA A 27 -0.12 -5.11 -0.51
C ALA A 27 -1.04 -5.73 0.57
N ILE A 28 -1.83 -4.90 1.26
CA ILE A 28 -2.80 -5.39 2.26
C ILE A 28 -3.90 -6.22 1.58
N LYS A 29 -4.39 -5.81 0.40
CA LYS A 29 -5.39 -6.60 -0.35
C LYS A 29 -4.83 -7.96 -0.74
N ILE A 30 -3.63 -8.00 -1.31
CA ILE A 30 -2.94 -9.24 -1.71
C ILE A 30 -2.75 -10.15 -0.49
N CYS A 31 -2.23 -9.61 0.62
CA CYS A 31 -2.06 -10.37 1.85
C CYS A 31 -3.39 -10.90 2.39
N ARG A 32 -4.46 -10.09 2.34
CA ARG A 32 -5.80 -10.50 2.76
C ARG A 32 -6.32 -11.65 1.89
N ASP A 33 -6.14 -11.56 0.59
CA ASP A 33 -6.63 -12.56 -0.35
C ASP A 33 -5.81 -13.86 -0.22
N HIS A 34 -4.50 -13.78 0.04
CA HIS A 34 -3.66 -14.91 0.41
C HIS A 34 -4.13 -15.61 1.69
N LEU A 35 -4.44 -14.85 2.76
CA LEU A 35 -4.96 -15.42 4.00
C LEU A 35 -6.35 -16.04 3.83
N ARG A 36 -7.15 -15.55 2.88
CA ARG A 36 -8.48 -16.09 2.56
C ARG A 36 -8.43 -17.34 1.69
N ALA A 37 -7.37 -17.51 0.91
CA ALA A 37 -7.12 -18.72 0.13
C ALA A 37 -6.70 -19.87 1.06
N HIS A 38 -7.64 -20.33 1.88
CA HIS A 38 -7.45 -21.43 2.83
C HIS A 38 -7.42 -22.80 2.16
N ASP A 39 -7.73 -22.88 0.86
CA ASP A 39 -7.93 -24.14 0.15
C ASP A 39 -6.62 -24.85 -0.23
N GLY A 40 -5.45 -24.30 0.10
CA GLY A 40 -4.14 -24.94 -0.11
C GLY A 40 -3.72 -25.12 -1.58
N GLU A 41 -4.62 -24.95 -2.53
CA GLU A 41 -4.37 -25.08 -3.98
C GLU A 41 -3.90 -23.78 -4.62
N THR A 42 -4.28 -22.62 -4.08
CA THR A 42 -3.93 -21.32 -4.66
C THR A 42 -2.62 -20.79 -4.05
N ALA A 43 -1.49 -21.26 -4.60
CA ALA A 43 -0.20 -20.67 -4.32
C ALA A 43 -0.12 -19.29 -5.00
N LEU A 44 -0.60 -18.25 -4.32
CA LEU A 44 -0.41 -16.86 -4.74
C LEU A 44 1.04 -16.46 -4.46
N ASP A 45 1.75 -16.00 -5.48
CA ASP A 45 3.06 -15.35 -5.34
C ASP A 45 2.88 -13.95 -4.74
N VAL A 46 2.76 -13.91 -3.42
CA VAL A 46 2.51 -12.68 -2.64
C VAL A 46 3.63 -11.67 -2.87
N GLU A 47 4.89 -12.10 -2.84
CA GLU A 47 6.03 -11.21 -2.95
C GLU A 47 6.14 -10.62 -4.36
N GLY A 48 5.99 -11.44 -5.40
CA GLY A 48 6.00 -10.98 -6.79
C GLY A 48 4.84 -10.02 -7.11
N LEU A 49 3.63 -10.31 -6.62
CA LEU A 49 2.46 -9.43 -6.78
C LEU A 49 2.65 -8.09 -6.09
N ILE A 50 3.25 -8.07 -4.89
CA ILE A 50 3.56 -6.83 -4.17
C ILE A 50 4.66 -6.05 -4.91
N ALA A 51 5.70 -6.72 -5.40
CA ALA A 51 6.81 -6.09 -6.13
C ALA A 51 6.37 -5.46 -7.47
N GLN A 52 5.31 -5.97 -8.09
CA GLN A 52 4.70 -5.35 -9.28
C GLN A 52 3.92 -4.07 -8.96
N ASN A 53 3.40 -3.95 -7.73
CA ASN A 53 2.54 -2.85 -7.30
C ASN A 53 3.34 -1.80 -6.49
N THR A 54 4.19 -1.05 -7.18
CA THR A 54 5.03 0.00 -6.58
C THR A 54 4.58 1.40 -6.98
N GLU A 55 4.64 2.34 -6.06
CA GLU A 55 4.31 3.75 -6.27
C GLU A 55 5.58 4.61 -6.23
N ALA A 56 5.67 5.58 -7.15
CA ALA A 56 6.78 6.54 -7.15
C ALA A 56 6.61 7.58 -6.03
N VAL A 57 7.62 7.71 -5.17
CA VAL A 57 7.71 8.74 -4.15
C VAL A 57 8.28 10.01 -4.78
N ARG A 58 7.51 11.09 -4.73
CA ARG A 58 7.90 12.39 -5.31
C ARG A 58 8.41 13.31 -4.20
N PRO A 59 9.74 13.43 -4.00
CA PRO A 59 10.28 14.40 -3.06
C PRO A 59 9.96 15.82 -3.52
N GLY A 60 9.72 16.74 -2.57
CA GLY A 60 9.56 18.16 -2.88
C GLY A 60 8.21 18.57 -3.50
N ARG A 61 7.11 17.86 -3.23
CA ARG A 61 5.77 18.38 -3.59
C ARG A 61 5.52 19.73 -2.92
N THR A 62 5.13 20.73 -3.71
CA THR A 62 4.67 22.06 -3.22
C THR A 62 3.54 21.92 -2.20
N PHE A 63 2.65 20.94 -2.41
CA PHE A 63 1.58 20.57 -1.48
C PHE A 63 1.73 19.11 -1.05
N ALA A 64 2.56 18.88 -0.03
CA ALA A 64 2.63 17.56 0.61
C ALA A 64 1.29 17.20 1.24
N ARG A 65 0.90 15.91 1.18
CA ARG A 65 -0.32 15.43 1.84
C ARG A 65 -0.10 15.54 3.35
N GLN A 66 -0.67 16.57 3.97
CA GLN A 66 -0.69 16.65 5.43
C GLN A 66 -1.81 15.74 5.92
N ALA A 67 -1.47 14.68 6.64
CA ALA A 67 -2.42 13.88 7.40
C ALA A 67 -2.89 14.70 8.62
N ARG A 68 -3.64 15.77 8.37
CA ARG A 68 -4.23 16.59 9.44
C ARG A 68 -5.43 15.83 9.96
N PHE A 69 -5.46 15.61 11.27
CA PHE A 69 -6.66 15.17 11.95
C PHE A 69 -7.77 16.21 11.71
N LYS A 70 -8.87 15.79 11.08
CA LYS A 70 -10.06 16.62 10.92
C LYS A 70 -11.05 16.26 12.02
N LEU A 71 -11.52 17.27 12.75
CA LEU A 71 -12.61 17.09 13.71
C LEU A 71 -13.87 16.67 12.95
N PRO A 72 -14.68 15.73 13.48
CA PRO A 72 -15.96 15.38 12.89
C PRO A 72 -16.88 16.61 12.91
N MET A 73 -17.36 17.02 11.74
CA MET A 73 -18.36 18.08 11.63
C MET A 73 -19.75 17.47 11.81
N SER A 74 -20.50 17.90 12.82
CA SER A 74 -21.91 17.55 12.96
C SER A 74 -22.75 18.41 12.00
N PHE A 75 -23.54 17.77 11.14
CA PHE A 75 -24.57 18.46 10.37
C PHE A 75 -25.86 18.47 11.20
N THR A 76 -26.39 19.66 11.48
CA THR A 76 -27.77 19.77 11.99
C THR A 76 -28.72 19.57 10.83
N TYR A 77 -29.38 18.41 10.77
CA TYR A 77 -30.52 18.24 9.88
C TYR A 77 -31.64 19.18 10.33
N ARG A 78 -32.20 19.93 9.38
CA ARG A 78 -33.38 20.76 9.63
C ARG A 78 -34.59 19.82 9.59
N HIS A 79 -35.32 19.74 10.70
CA HIS A 79 -36.62 19.07 10.77
C HIS A 79 -37.68 19.87 10.01
#